data_AF-A0A933LW65-F1
#
_entry.id   AF-A0A933LW65-F1
#
_cell.length_a   1.000
_cell.length_b   1.000
_cell.length_c   1.000
_cell.angle_alpha   90.00
_cell.angle_beta   90.00
_cell.angle_gamma   90.00
#
_symmetry.space_group_name_H-M   'P 1'
#
loop_
_entity.id
_entity.type
_entity.pdbx_description
1 polymer ?
#
loop_
_entity_poly.entity_id
_entity_poly.type
_entity_poly.pdbx_seq_one_letter_code
_entity_poly.pdbx_strand_id
1 'polypeptide(L)'
;AELGGGARKRLARANALHEARDYAAALAIYQTLASSWRDTDIGDAAEEKVRAYRTPEMRRELAAFASLQSLEQKLANANAGGAQRVRAYREFAKRAEGTAAGDRANDLAAALEE
;
A
#
# COMPACT_ATOMS: atom_id res chain seq x y z
N ALA A 1 -31.60 -8.28 0.67
CA ALA A 1 -30.47 -9.15 0.24
C ALA A 1 -29.44 -8.42 -0.62
N GLU A 2 -29.83 -7.45 -1.47
CA GLU A 2 -28.91 -6.83 -2.44
C GLU A 2 -28.01 -5.70 -1.89
N LEU A 3 -28.32 -5.12 -0.73
CA LEU A 3 -27.46 -4.07 -0.17
C LEU A 3 -26.05 -4.62 0.19
N GLY A 4 -25.91 -5.82 0.73
CA GLY A 4 -24.59 -6.36 1.12
C GLY A 4 -23.69 -6.94 0.01
N GLY A 5 -24.13 -6.98 -1.26
CA GLY A 5 -23.41 -7.68 -2.34
C GLY A 5 -22.16 -6.94 -2.84
N GLY A 6 -22.27 -5.62 -3.04
CA GLY A 6 -21.15 -4.78 -3.46
C GLY A 6 -20.10 -4.61 -2.35
N ALA A 7 -20.55 -4.47 -1.10
CA ALA A 7 -19.70 -4.31 0.07
C ALA A 7 -18.81 -5.54 0.33
N ARG A 8 -19.38 -6.76 0.23
CA ARG A 8 -18.62 -8.02 0.36
C ARG A 8 -17.53 -8.16 -0.71
N LYS A 9 -17.84 -7.83 -1.98
CA LYS A 9 -16.84 -7.85 -3.06
C LYS A 9 -15.70 -6.86 -2.80
N ARG A 10 -16.02 -5.66 -2.30
CA ARG A 10 -15.01 -4.66 -1.90
C ARG A 10 -14.17 -5.14 -0.72
N LEU A 11 -14.77 -5.77 0.30
CA LEU A 11 -14.05 -6.33 1.44
C LEU A 11 -13.08 -7.44 1.02
N ALA A 12 -13.53 -8.37 0.17
CA ALA A 12 -12.66 -9.42 -0.37
C ALA A 12 -11.48 -8.83 -1.16
N ARG A 13 -11.72 -7.79 -1.97
CA ARG A 13 -10.64 -7.05 -2.66
C ARG A 13 -9.66 -6.40 -1.69
N ALA A 14 -10.13 -5.80 -0.60
CA ALA A 14 -9.25 -5.21 0.41
C ALA A 14 -8.37 -6.26 1.10
N ASN A 15 -8.91 -7.45 1.38
CA ASN A 15 -8.13 -8.57 1.91
C ASN A 15 -7.06 -9.03 0.92
N ALA A 16 -7.41 -9.20 -0.35
CA ALA A 16 -6.44 -9.59 -1.39
C ALA A 16 -5.31 -8.55 -1.55
N LEU A 17 -5.64 -7.25 -1.51
CA LEU A 17 -4.63 -6.19 -1.54
C LEU A 17 -3.72 -6.22 -0.29
N HIS A 18 -4.29 -6.49 0.88
CA HIS A 18 -3.53 -6.66 2.11
C HIS A 18 -2.57 -7.86 2.05
N GLU A 19 -3.03 -9.01 1.52
CA GLU A 19 -2.20 -10.20 1.31
C GLU A 19 -1.08 -9.94 0.30
N ALA A 20 -1.37 -9.16 -0.74
CA ALA A 20 -0.39 -8.66 -1.70
C ALA A 20 0.51 -7.54 -1.15
N ARG A 21 0.40 -7.21 0.15
CA ARG A 21 1.14 -6.14 0.84
C ARG A 21 0.92 -4.73 0.29
N ASP A 22 -0.14 -4.52 -0.48
CA ASP A 22 -0.61 -3.18 -0.88
C ASP A 22 -1.47 -2.57 0.23
N TYR A 23 -0.79 -2.26 1.34
CA TYR A 23 -1.42 -1.78 2.57
C TYR A 23 -2.12 -0.43 2.39
N ALA A 24 -1.59 0.46 1.54
CA ALA A 24 -2.19 1.76 1.30
C ALA A 24 -3.53 1.63 0.56
N ALA A 25 -3.58 0.84 -0.51
CA ALA A 25 -4.83 0.62 -1.25
C ALA A 25 -5.85 -0.17 -0.42
N ALA A 26 -5.40 -1.18 0.34
CA ALA A 26 -6.25 -1.94 1.25
C ALA A 26 -6.88 -1.03 2.32
N LEU A 27 -6.07 -0.19 2.98
CA LEU A 27 -6.52 0.73 4.03
C LEU A 27 -7.59 1.71 3.52
N ALA A 28 -7.40 2.28 2.32
CA ALA A 28 -8.38 3.19 1.73
C ALA A 28 -9.76 2.54 1.54
N ILE A 29 -9.78 1.26 1.12
CA ILE A 29 -11.03 0.51 0.96
C ILE A 29 -11.65 0.21 2.33
N TYR A 30 -10.86 -0.23 3.33
CA TYR A 30 -11.38 -0.47 4.68
C TYR A 30 -11.97 0.79 5.30
N GLN A 31 -11.32 1.95 5.18
CA GLN A 31 -11.85 3.23 5.67
C GLN A 31 -13.17 3.62 5.00
N THR A 32 -13.28 3.37 3.70
CA THR A 32 -14.51 3.61 2.94
C THR A 32 -15.64 2.68 3.41
N LEU A 33 -15.33 1.40 3.62
CA LEU A 33 -16.30 0.42 4.12
C LEU A 33 -16.75 0.74 5.54
N ALA A 34 -15.82 1.00 6.47
CA ALA A 34 -16.12 1.35 7.85
C ALA A 34 -17.00 2.61 7.97
N SER A 35 -16.80 3.60 7.09
CA SER A 35 -17.62 4.82 7.10
C SER A 35 -18.97 4.66 6.40
N SER A 36 -19.01 3.97 5.25
CA SER A 36 -20.23 3.86 4.42
C SER A 36 -21.16 2.71 4.83
N TRP A 37 -20.67 1.76 5.61
CA TRP A 37 -21.40 0.56 6.07
C TRP A 37 -21.39 0.43 7.59
N ARG A 38 -21.40 1.57 8.29
CA ARG A 38 -21.45 1.61 9.76
C ARG A 38 -22.64 0.78 10.29
N ASP A 39 -22.46 0.16 11.45
CA ASP A 39 -23.47 -0.65 12.12
C ASP A 39 -23.90 -1.90 11.32
N THR A 40 -22.98 -2.41 10.48
CA THR A 40 -23.12 -3.69 9.79
C THR A 40 -21.88 -4.55 10.01
N ASP A 41 -22.03 -5.88 9.95
CA ASP A 41 -20.89 -6.81 10.09
C ASP A 41 -19.71 -6.48 9.16
N ILE A 42 -19.99 -5.94 7.96
CA ILE A 42 -18.98 -5.55 6.98
C ILE A 42 -18.25 -4.28 7.43
N GLY A 43 -18.99 -3.30 7.96
CA GLY A 43 -18.43 -2.07 8.51
C GLY A 43 -17.55 -2.36 9.73
N ASP A 44 -18.03 -3.21 10.63
CA ASP A 44 -17.32 -3.59 11.85
C ASP A 44 -16.02 -4.34 11.53
N ALA A 45 -16.09 -5.32 10.62
CA ALA A 45 -14.90 -6.03 10.15
C ALA A 45 -13.89 -5.08 9.47
N ALA A 46 -14.36 -4.12 8.68
CA ALA A 46 -13.50 -3.11 8.07
C ALA A 46 -12.91 -2.15 9.11
N GLU A 47 -13.66 -1.76 10.14
CA GLU A 47 -13.19 -0.91 11.22
C GLU A 47 -12.08 -1.59 12.05
N GLU A 48 -12.25 -2.88 12.36
CA GLU A 48 -11.22 -3.67 13.02
C GLU A 48 -9.91 -3.66 12.21
N LYS A 49 -10.01 -3.84 10.88
CA LYS A 49 -8.85 -3.71 9.98
C LYS A 49 -8.28 -2.30 10.04
N VAL A 50 -9.07 -1.23 9.99
CA VAL A 50 -8.55 0.15 10.11
C VAL A 50 -7.81 0.36 11.43
N ARG A 51 -8.30 -0.20 12.55
CA ARG A 51 -7.63 -0.11 13.86
C ARG A 51 -6.27 -0.82 13.85
N ALA A 52 -6.17 -1.98 13.20
CA ALA A 52 -4.90 -2.72 13.07
C ALA A 52 -3.82 -1.93 12.32
N TYR A 53 -4.18 -0.97 11.46
CA TYR A 53 -3.22 -0.14 10.72
C TYR A 53 -2.69 1.05 11.54
N ARG A 54 -3.19 1.26 12.76
CA ARG A 54 -2.71 2.34 13.65
C ARG A 54 -1.47 1.95 14.45
N THR A 55 -1.00 0.70 14.35
CA THR A 55 0.20 0.26 15.04
C THR A 55 1.45 1.02 14.53
N PRO A 56 2.47 1.22 15.37
CA PRO A 56 3.74 1.83 14.95
C PRO A 56 4.34 1.16 13.71
N GLU A 57 4.24 -0.16 13.61
CA GLU A 57 4.76 -0.98 12.53
C GLU A 57 4.03 -0.65 11.22
N MET A 58 2.69 -0.64 11.23
CA MET A 58 1.91 -0.32 10.02
C MET A 58 2.03 1.14 9.62
N ARG A 59 2.18 2.05 10.58
CA ARG A 59 2.51 3.45 10.28
C ARG A 59 3.86 3.56 9.58
N ARG A 60 4.86 2.77 9.97
CA ARG A 60 6.16 2.72 9.30
C ARG A 60 6.04 2.17 7.88
N GLU A 61 5.32 1.08 7.68
CA GLU A 61 5.06 0.52 6.34
C GLU A 61 4.39 1.53 5.41
N LEU A 62 3.30 2.16 5.87
CA LEU A 62 2.57 3.16 5.10
C LEU A 62 3.44 4.38 4.78
N ALA A 63 4.24 4.85 5.74
CA ALA A 63 5.17 5.97 5.53
C ALA A 63 6.26 5.62 4.50
N ALA A 64 6.81 4.40 4.56
CA ALA A 64 7.78 3.92 3.58
C ALA A 64 7.15 3.88 2.18
N PHE A 65 5.94 3.34 2.05
CA PHE A 65 5.25 3.29 0.76
C PHE A 65 4.96 4.69 0.18
N ALA A 66 4.48 5.62 1.01
CA ALA A 66 4.27 7.01 0.58
C ALA A 66 5.60 7.69 0.16
N SER A 67 6.69 7.39 0.87
CA SER A 67 8.03 7.88 0.52
C SER A 67 8.52 7.33 -0.82
N LEU A 68 8.26 6.05 -1.11
CA LEU A 68 8.58 5.43 -2.40
C LEU A 68 7.77 6.07 -3.54
N GLN A 69 6.45 6.25 -3.39
CA GLN A 69 5.64 6.92 -4.41
C GLN A 69 6.12 8.34 -4.69
N SER A 70 6.51 9.09 -3.65
CA SER A 70 7.09 10.42 -3.81
C SER A 70 8.43 10.37 -4.58
N LEU A 71 9.26 9.34 -4.34
CA LEU A 71 10.48 9.12 -5.10
C LEU A 71 10.20 8.81 -6.56
N GLU A 72 9.29 7.87 -6.85
CA GLU A 72 8.86 7.52 -8.21
C GLU A 72 8.38 8.76 -8.98
N GLN A 73 7.53 9.58 -8.35
CA GLN A 73 7.04 10.83 -8.96
C GLN A 73 8.17 11.83 -9.23
N LYS A 74 9.12 11.99 -8.30
CA LYS A 74 10.27 12.88 -8.48
C LYS A 74 11.16 12.42 -9.63
N LEU A 75 11.44 11.12 -9.72
CA LEU A 75 12.25 10.55 -10.80
C LEU A 75 11.54 10.67 -12.17
N ALA A 76 10.21 10.48 -12.20
CA ALA A 76 9.41 10.69 -13.39
C ALA A 76 9.46 12.17 -13.84
N ASN A 77 9.21 13.11 -12.93
CA ASN A 77 9.24 14.54 -13.24
C ASN A 77 10.63 15.03 -13.68
N ALA A 78 11.69 14.45 -13.13
CA ALA A 78 13.06 14.76 -13.52
C ALA A 78 13.49 14.09 -14.85
N ASN A 79 12.62 13.25 -15.45
CA ASN A 79 12.98 12.38 -16.58
C ASN A 79 14.27 11.58 -16.31
N ALA A 80 14.45 11.12 -15.06
CA ALA A 80 15.65 10.41 -14.65
C ALA A 80 15.86 9.18 -15.55
N GLY A 81 17.07 9.01 -16.07
CA GLY A 81 17.44 7.85 -16.89
C GLY A 81 17.45 6.55 -16.08
N GLY A 82 17.45 5.40 -16.76
CA GLY A 82 17.38 4.06 -16.14
C GLY A 82 18.39 3.87 -15.01
N ALA A 83 19.68 4.15 -15.25
CA ALA A 83 20.73 4.04 -14.24
C ALA A 83 20.52 4.93 -13.00
N GLN A 84 19.97 6.15 -13.18
CA GLN A 84 19.67 7.04 -12.06
C GLN A 84 18.50 6.51 -11.21
N ARG A 85 17.48 5.96 -11.87
CA ARG A 85 16.33 5.33 -11.21
C ARG A 85 16.74 4.10 -10.41
N VAL A 86 17.52 3.20 -11.03
CA VAL A 86 18.08 2.00 -10.38
C VAL A 86 18.83 2.38 -9.10
N ARG A 87 19.75 3.35 -9.18
CA ARG A 87 20.51 3.82 -8.02
C ARG A 87 19.60 4.36 -6.93
N ALA A 88 18.64 5.21 -7.29
CA ALA A 88 17.71 5.82 -6.34
C ALA A 88 16.84 4.77 -5.63
N TYR A 89 16.36 3.76 -6.36
CA TYR A 89 15.57 2.68 -5.78
C TYR A 89 16.39 1.77 -4.86
N ARG A 90 17.64 1.43 -5.20
CA ARG A 90 18.52 0.66 -4.30
C ARG A 90 18.87 1.43 -3.02
N GLU A 91 19.14 2.74 -3.14
CA GLU A 91 19.38 3.60 -1.97
C GLU A 91 18.13 3.75 -1.09
N PHE A 92 16.93 3.73 -1.70
CA PHE A 92 15.68 3.69 -0.97
C PHE A 92 15.48 2.33 -0.27
N ALA A 93 15.64 1.23 -0.98
CA ALA A 93 15.46 -0.12 -0.46
C ALA A 93 16.33 -0.40 0.76
N LYS A 94 17.60 0.01 0.73
CA LYS A 94 18.51 -0.09 1.89
C LYS A 94 18.02 0.69 3.12
N ARG A 95 17.39 1.85 2.93
CA ARG A 95 16.84 2.66 4.04
C ARG A 95 15.51 2.13 4.55
N ALA A 96 14.74 1.49 3.69
CA ALA A 96 13.44 0.90 3.97
C ALA A 96 13.51 -0.62 4.15
N GLU A 97 14.67 -1.14 4.56
CA GLU A 97 14.90 -2.58 4.74
C GLU A 97 13.88 -3.18 5.72
N GLY A 98 13.38 -4.37 5.37
CA GLY A 98 12.35 -5.06 6.16
C GLY A 98 10.94 -4.49 6.00
N THR A 99 10.73 -3.57 5.05
CA THR A 99 9.40 -3.07 4.67
C THR A 99 8.99 -3.55 3.28
N ALA A 100 7.69 -3.64 3.02
CA ALA A 100 7.17 -4.02 1.70
C ALA A 100 7.55 -2.98 0.62
N ALA A 101 7.69 -1.71 0.99
CA ALA A 101 8.16 -0.66 0.10
C ALA A 101 9.64 -0.86 -0.28
N GLY A 102 10.47 -1.35 0.66
CA GLY A 102 11.87 -1.69 0.40
C GLY A 102 12.00 -2.83 -0.60
N ASP A 103 11.24 -3.90 -0.42
CA ASP A 103 11.19 -5.05 -1.34
C ASP A 103 10.79 -4.60 -2.75
N ARG A 104 9.68 -3.85 -2.86
CA ARG A 104 9.20 -3.31 -4.15
C ARG A 104 10.23 -2.41 -4.83
N ALA A 105 10.96 -1.59 -4.08
CA ALA A 105 12.00 -0.74 -4.66
C ALA A 105 13.17 -1.58 -5.23
N ASN A 106 13.55 -2.68 -4.57
CA ASN A 106 14.52 -3.61 -5.14
C ASN A 106 14.00 -4.27 -6.42
N ASP A 107 12.73 -4.70 -6.44
CA ASP A 107 12.11 -5.28 -7.65
C ASP A 107 12.09 -4.28 -8.81
N LEU A 108 11.75 -3.02 -8.55
CA LEU A 108 11.79 -1.92 -9.53
C LEU A 108 13.21 -1.65 -10.04
N ALA A 109 14.22 -1.76 -9.18
CA ALA A 109 15.62 -1.61 -9.59
C ALA A 109 16.05 -2.77 -10.49
N ALA A 110 15.73 -4.01 -10.13
CA ALA A 110 16.07 -5.20 -10.91
C ALA A 110 15.42 -5.17 -12.29
N ALA A 111 14.12 -4.85 -12.39
CA ALA A 111 13.39 -4.77 -13.65
C ALA A 111 13.90 -3.68 -14.62
N LEU A 112 14.68 -2.71 -14.13
CA LEU A 112 15.30 -1.66 -14.96
C LEU A 112 16.72 -2.02 -15.41
N GLU A 113 17.34 -3.04 -14.81
CA GLU A 113 18.66 -3.55 -15.19
C GLU A 113 18.57 -4.66 -16.23
N GLU A 114 17.39 -5.29 -16.37
CA GLU A 114 17.01 -6.24 -17.43
C GLU A 114 16.64 -5.54 -18.75
#